data_AF-A0A7J6S3L0-F1
#
_entry.id   AF-A0A7J6S3L0-F1
#
_cell.length_a   1.000
_cell.length_b   1.000
_cell.length_c   1.000
_cell.angle_alpha   90.00
_cell.angle_beta   90.00
_cell.angle_gamma   90.00
#
_symmetry.space_group_name_H-M   'P 1'
#
loop_
_entity.id
_entity.type
_entity.pdbx_description
1 polymer ?
#
loop_
_entity_poly.entity_id
_entity_poly.type
_entity_poly.pdbx_seq_one_letter_code
_entity_poly.pdbx_strand_id
1 'polypeptide(L)'
;MAKALARFKREDPTFIVSTDPGTKETIVSGMGELHLFIYAERIRREYNANVTTGEPRVNFRETTNERVPFDYTHKRQSGGRGQYGKVTGYFEPLSYDEVQEILTKYQGEITPMNASKYLT
;
A
#
# COMPACT_ATOMS: atom_id res chain seq x y z
N MET A 1 -14.17 19.49 -5.31
CA MET A 1 -12.87 19.05 -5.86
C MET A 1 -12.98 18.39 -7.24
N ALA A 2 -13.60 17.21 -7.39
CA ALA A 2 -13.58 16.46 -8.67
C ALA A 2 -14.05 17.24 -9.91
N LYS A 3 -15.11 18.06 -9.78
CA LYS A 3 -15.64 18.89 -10.88
C LYS A 3 -14.70 20.02 -11.32
N ALA A 4 -13.91 20.56 -10.39
CA ALA A 4 -12.91 21.60 -10.65
C ALA A 4 -11.69 21.00 -11.38
N LEU A 5 -11.19 19.88 -10.87
CA LEU A 5 -10.05 19.16 -11.47
C LEU A 5 -10.36 18.70 -12.90
N ALA A 6 -11.60 18.24 -13.17
CA ALA A 6 -12.03 17.86 -14.51
C ALA A 6 -12.15 19.05 -15.48
N ARG A 7 -12.45 20.25 -14.99
CA ARG A 7 -12.44 21.50 -15.78
C ARG A 7 -11.01 21.88 -16.16
N PHE A 8 -10.10 21.91 -15.18
CA PHE A 8 -8.70 22.26 -15.41
C PHE A 8 -7.98 21.30 -16.35
N LYS A 9 -8.27 20.00 -16.26
CA LYS A 9 -7.75 18.99 -17.21
C LYS A 9 -8.20 19.21 -18.66
N ARG A 10 -9.35 19.89 -18.88
CA ARG A 10 -9.82 20.25 -20.23
C ARG A 10 -9.22 21.56 -20.74
N GLU A 11 -8.90 22.48 -19.83
CA GLU A 11 -8.26 23.77 -20.16
C GLU A 11 -6.79 23.57 -20.50
N ASP A 12 -6.09 22.71 -19.77
CA ASP A 12 -4.67 22.42 -19.98
C ASP A 12 -4.42 20.90 -20.02
N PRO A 13 -4.01 20.32 -21.17
CA PRO A 13 -3.71 18.90 -21.29
C PRO A 13 -2.45 18.47 -20.52
N THR A 14 -1.60 19.41 -20.09
CA THR A 14 -0.42 19.13 -19.26
C THR A 14 -0.75 18.97 -17.78
N PHE A 15 -1.97 19.35 -17.37
CA PHE A 15 -2.47 19.16 -16.01
C PHE A 15 -3.07 17.76 -15.84
N ILE A 16 -2.29 16.86 -15.25
CA ILE A 16 -2.66 15.46 -15.05
C ILE A 16 -3.12 15.27 -13.62
N VAL A 17 -4.25 14.60 -13.45
CA VAL A 17 -4.81 14.25 -12.14
C VAL A 17 -4.97 12.75 -12.07
N SER A 18 -4.38 12.14 -11.06
CA SER A 18 -4.52 10.74 -10.72
C SER A 18 -4.93 10.58 -9.25
N THR A 19 -5.44 9.40 -8.92
CA THR A 19 -5.78 9.06 -7.54
C THR A 19 -5.05 7.77 -7.20
N ASP A 20 -4.26 7.81 -6.14
CA ASP A 20 -3.52 6.64 -5.68
C ASP A 20 -4.46 5.69 -4.92
N PRO A 21 -4.59 4.42 -5.31
CA PRO A 21 -5.50 3.48 -4.66
C PRO A 21 -5.05 3.05 -3.26
N GLY A 22 -3.77 3.15 -2.92
CA GLY A 22 -3.21 2.80 -1.62
C GLY A 22 -3.35 3.93 -0.59
N THR A 23 -2.94 5.14 -0.95
CA THR A 23 -2.99 6.30 -0.03
C THR A 23 -4.33 7.02 -0.07
N LYS A 24 -5.16 6.79 -1.09
CA LYS A 24 -6.41 7.51 -1.39
C LYS A 24 -6.22 9.02 -1.58
N GLU A 25 -4.99 9.44 -1.86
CA GLU A 25 -4.67 10.84 -2.14
C GLU A 25 -4.90 11.17 -3.61
N THR A 26 -5.31 12.42 -3.88
CA THR A 26 -5.38 12.93 -5.25
C THR A 26 -4.03 13.56 -5.60
N ILE A 27 -3.33 12.94 -6.54
CA ILE A 27 -2.03 13.41 -7.01
C ILE A 27 -2.27 14.27 -8.25
N VAL A 28 -1.64 15.45 -8.26
CA VAL A 28 -1.71 16.40 -9.37
C VAL A 28 -0.30 16.60 -9.92
N SER A 29 -0.15 16.41 -11.23
CA SER A 29 1.11 16.58 -11.94
C SER A 29 0.98 17.69 -12.98
N GLY A 30 2.04 18.48 -13.15
CA GLY A 30 2.10 19.56 -14.11
C GLY A 30 3.53 19.79 -14.59
N MET A 31 3.73 20.84 -15.38
CA MET A 31 5.02 21.17 -16.01
C MET A 31 6.11 21.61 -15.02
N GLY A 32 5.76 21.96 -13.79
CA GLY A 32 6.70 22.39 -12.76
C GLY A 32 6.00 23.00 -11.54
N GLU A 33 6.80 23.43 -10.57
CA GLU A 33 6.32 23.98 -9.30
C GLU A 33 5.43 25.21 -9.49
N LEU A 34 5.86 26.17 -10.32
CA LEU A 34 5.09 27.38 -10.60
C LEU A 34 3.71 27.05 -11.21
N HIS A 35 3.66 26.06 -12.11
CA HIS A 35 2.41 25.63 -12.73
C HIS A 35 1.46 25.11 -11.64
N LEU A 36 1.92 24.22 -10.77
CA LEU A 36 1.10 23.68 -9.68
C LEU A 36 0.65 24.76 -8.68
N PHE A 37 1.52 25.72 -8.35
CA PHE A 37 1.21 26.81 -7.43
C PHE A 37 0.07 27.71 -7.96
N ILE A 38 0.13 28.08 -9.24
CA ILE A 38 -0.92 28.91 -9.88
C ILE A 38 -2.27 28.18 -9.85
N TYR A 39 -2.29 26.88 -10.14
CA TYR A 39 -3.54 26.10 -10.12
C TYR A 39 -4.07 25.89 -8.70
N ALA A 40 -3.21 25.73 -7.69
CA ALA A 40 -3.63 25.68 -6.29
C ALA A 40 -4.33 26.98 -5.86
N GLU A 41 -3.78 28.13 -6.25
CA GLU A 41 -4.41 29.44 -6.03
C GLU A 41 -5.73 29.59 -6.80
N ARG A 42 -5.80 29.15 -8.06
CA ARG A 42 -7.06 29.17 -8.84
C ARG A 42 -8.14 28.31 -8.18
N ILE A 43 -7.81 27.09 -7.74
CA ILE A 43 -8.77 26.22 -7.03
C ILE A 43 -9.27 26.90 -5.76
N ARG A 44 -8.38 27.54 -5.00
CA ARG A 44 -8.74 28.23 -3.75
C ARG A 44 -9.67 29.42 -4.01
N ARG A 45 -9.42 30.21 -5.06
CA ARG A 45 -10.21 31.41 -5.39
C ARG A 45 -11.52 31.10 -6.09
N GLU A 46 -11.51 30.23 -7.11
CA GLU A 46 -12.67 29.95 -7.95
C GLU A 46 -13.66 28.98 -7.28
N TYR A 47 -13.17 28.04 -6.48
CA TYR A 47 -13.98 26.98 -5.87
C TYR A 47 -14.06 27.07 -4.34
N ASN A 48 -13.48 28.12 -3.74
CA ASN A 48 -13.43 28.35 -2.29
C ASN A 48 -12.99 27.11 -1.51
N ALA A 49 -12.08 26.33 -2.10
CA ALA A 49 -11.64 25.03 -1.56
C ALA A 49 -10.27 25.18 -0.92
N ASN A 50 -10.15 24.78 0.35
CA ASN A 50 -8.86 24.68 1.01
C ASN A 50 -8.10 23.47 0.47
N VAL A 51 -7.05 23.73 -0.32
CA VAL A 51 -6.13 22.72 -0.83
C VAL A 51 -4.85 22.81 -0.02
N THR A 52 -4.42 21.71 0.59
CA THR A 52 -3.10 21.59 1.19
C THR A 52 -2.17 20.95 0.16
N THR A 53 -1.16 21.68 -0.28
CA THR A 53 -0.10 21.17 -1.16
C THR A 53 1.03 20.62 -0.33
N GLY A 54 1.52 19.44 -0.69
CA GLY A 54 2.66 18.78 -0.05
C GLY A 54 3.23 17.70 -0.95
N GLU A 55 4.32 17.10 -0.53
CA GLU A 55 4.92 15.97 -1.23
C GLU A 55 3.98 14.75 -1.20
N PRO A 56 3.82 14.03 -2.32
CA PRO A 56 2.99 12.84 -2.35
C PRO A 56 3.56 11.78 -1.42
N ARG A 57 2.69 11.06 -0.70
CA ARG A 57 3.14 10.00 0.20
C ARG A 57 3.61 8.79 -0.59
N VAL A 58 4.77 8.27 -0.22
CA VAL A 58 5.31 7.03 -0.78
C VAL A 58 4.68 5.84 -0.05
N ASN A 59 4.12 4.91 -0.83
CA ASN A 59 3.61 3.65 -0.28
C ASN A 59 4.78 2.68 -0.07
N PHE A 60 5.25 2.57 1.17
CA PHE A 60 6.34 1.67 1.51
C PHE A 60 5.87 0.22 1.51
N ARG A 61 6.74 -0.67 1.02
CA ARG A 61 6.59 -2.12 1.14
C ARG A 61 7.71 -2.64 2.02
N GLU A 62 7.36 -3.48 2.99
CA GLU A 62 8.31 -4.08 3.91
C GLU A 62 8.66 -5.50 3.43
N THR A 63 9.95 -5.85 3.50
CA THR A 63 10.44 -7.21 3.31
C THR A 63 11.53 -7.50 4.33
N THR A 64 11.69 -8.78 4.68
CA THR A 64 12.77 -9.20 5.58
C THR A 64 14.05 -9.33 4.76
N ASN A 65 15.20 -8.88 5.26
CA ASN A 65 16.47 -8.98 4.51
C ASN A 65 17.13 -10.36 4.56
N GLU A 66 16.87 -11.13 5.62
CA GLU A 66 17.53 -12.40 5.90
C GLU A 66 16.52 -13.45 6.35
N ARG A 67 16.97 -14.71 6.42
CA ARG A 67 16.13 -15.79 6.92
C ARG A 67 15.93 -15.64 8.43
N VAL A 68 14.69 -15.45 8.87
CA VAL A 68 14.34 -15.25 10.28
C VAL A 68 13.52 -16.44 10.79
N PRO A 69 14.03 -17.24 11.75
CA PRO A 69 13.24 -18.28 12.38
C PRO A 69 12.20 -17.68 13.34
N PHE A 70 11.02 -18.28 13.43
CA PHE A 70 9.99 -17.90 14.38
C PHE A 70 9.48 -19.11 15.17
N ASP A 71 9.30 -18.91 16.47
CA ASP A 71 8.64 -19.86 17.36
C ASP A 71 7.57 -19.09 18.14
N TYR A 72 6.31 -19.39 17.86
CA TYR A 72 5.18 -18.81 18.57
C TYR A 72 4.35 -19.90 19.24
N THR A 73 4.22 -19.79 20.56
CA THR A 73 3.36 -20.68 21.35
C THR A 73 2.15 -19.88 21.83
N HIS A 74 0.98 -20.16 21.26
CA HIS A 74 -0.30 -19.67 21.76
C HIS A 74 -0.79 -20.59 22.87
N LYS A 75 -0.76 -20.10 24.11
CA LYS A 75 -1.34 -20.80 25.26
C LYS A 75 -2.29 -19.86 25.99
N ARG A 76 -3.59 -20.09 25.83
CA ARG A 76 -4.64 -19.38 26.58
C ARG A 76 -5.57 -20.38 27.24
N GLN A 77 -5.79 -20.19 28.54
CA GLN A 77 -6.69 -21.01 29.34
C GLN A 77 -7.49 -20.11 30.28
N SER A 78 -8.78 -19.92 29.98
CA SER A 78 -9.74 -19.24 30.84
C SER A 78 -10.80 -20.25 31.27
N GLY A 79 -10.54 -20.98 32.35
CA GLY A 79 -11.50 -21.90 32.99
C GLY A 79 -12.06 -23.01 32.09
N GLY A 80 -11.34 -24.11 31.91
CA GLY A 80 -11.77 -25.27 31.10
C GLY A 80 -10.67 -25.83 30.20
N ARG A 81 -11.04 -26.60 29.15
CA ARG A 81 -10.10 -27.09 28.12
C ARG A 81 -9.43 -25.89 27.45
N GLY A 82 -8.12 -25.73 27.67
CA GLY A 82 -7.33 -24.62 27.14
C GLY A 82 -7.04 -24.76 25.65
N GLN A 83 -6.69 -23.64 25.01
CA GLN A 83 -6.15 -23.62 23.66
C GLN A 83 -4.63 -23.68 23.76
N TYR A 84 -4.03 -24.67 23.09
CA TYR A 84 -2.59 -24.81 22.92
C TYR A 84 -2.27 -24.99 21.45
N GLY A 85 -1.43 -24.11 20.92
CA GLY A 85 -0.89 -24.22 19.57
C GLY A 85 0.54 -23.74 19.57
N LYS A 86 1.45 -24.55 19.04
CA LYS A 86 2.84 -24.17 18.78
C LYS A 86 3.03 -24.09 17.27
N VAL A 87 3.53 -22.96 16.79
CA VAL A 87 3.87 -22.75 15.38
C VAL A 87 5.35 -22.41 15.32
N THR A 88 6.11 -23.26 14.64
CA THR A 88 7.53 -23.05 14.41
C THR A 88 7.78 -23.06 12.91
N GLY A 89 8.62 -22.13 12.45
CA GLY A 89 8.94 -22.01 11.03
C GLY A 89 10.03 -20.97 10.80
N TYR A 90 10.18 -20.55 9.55
CA TYR A 90 11.11 -19.51 9.16
C TYR A 90 10.48 -18.62 8.09
N PHE A 91 10.87 -17.36 8.09
CA PHE A 91 10.62 -16.42 7.00
C PHE A 91 11.88 -16.33 6.17
N GLU A 92 11.75 -16.34 4.84
CA GLU A 92 12.85 -16.10 3.91
C GLU A 92 12.43 -15.03 2.91
N PRO A 93 13.32 -14.07 2.57
CA PRO A 93 13.07 -13.18 1.45
C PRO A 93 13.00 -13.97 0.16
N LEU A 94 11.99 -13.66 -0.65
CA LEU A 94 11.85 -14.19 -2.00
C LEU A 94 12.07 -13.07 -3.01
N SER A 95 12.67 -13.42 -4.15
CA SER A 95 12.75 -12.50 -5.28
C SER A 95 11.36 -12.29 -5.90
N TYR A 96 11.22 -11.19 -6.65
CA TYR A 96 9.94 -10.85 -7.28
C TYR A 96 9.43 -11.95 -8.21
N ASP A 97 10.33 -12.60 -8.95
CA ASP A 97 9.98 -13.66 -9.89
C ASP A 97 9.48 -14.92 -9.18
N GLU A 98 10.13 -15.30 -8.06
CA GLU A 98 9.70 -16.44 -7.23
C GLU A 98 8.33 -16.19 -6.60
N VAL A 99 8.03 -14.95 -6.18
CA VAL A 99 6.71 -14.58 -5.65
C VAL A 99 5.62 -14.77 -6.71
N GLN A 100 5.86 -14.36 -7.96
CA GLN A 100 4.88 -14.49 -9.05
C GLN A 100 4.61 -15.96 -9.39
N GLU A 101 5.66 -16.80 -9.38
CA GLU A 101 5.53 -18.23 -9.64
C GLU A 101 4.68 -18.92 -8.56
N ILE A 102 4.93 -18.61 -7.29
CA ILE A 102 4.17 -19.18 -6.15
C ILE A 102 2.71 -18.71 -6.19
N LEU A 103 2.44 -17.43 -6.44
CA LEU A 103 1.08 -16.90 -6.53
C LEU A 103 0.28 -17.57 -7.66
N THR A 104 0.94 -17.84 -8.79
CA THR A 104 0.34 -18.53 -9.93
C THR A 104 0.07 -20.01 -9.61
N LYS A 105 1.01 -20.66 -8.92
CA LYS A 105 0.95 -22.09 -8.58
C LYS A 105 -0.12 -22.43 -7.55
N TYR A 106 -0.48 -21.50 -6.68
CA TYR A 106 -1.36 -21.76 -5.55
C TYR A 106 -2.63 -20.88 -5.48
N GLN A 107 -3.13 -20.46 -6.65
CA GLN A 107 -4.41 -19.75 -6.88
C GLN A 107 -5.24 -19.45 -5.61
N GLY A 108 -4.93 -18.34 -4.95
CA GLY A 108 -5.83 -17.69 -3.98
C GLY A 108 -5.87 -18.21 -2.55
N GLU A 109 -5.14 -19.27 -2.18
CA GLU A 109 -5.18 -19.80 -0.79
C GLU A 109 -3.94 -19.49 0.06
N ILE A 110 -2.95 -18.76 -0.47
CA ILE A 110 -1.68 -18.58 0.22
C ILE A 110 -1.41 -17.11 0.49
N THR A 111 -1.55 -16.71 1.76
CA THR A 111 -0.70 -15.63 2.29
C THR A 111 0.72 -16.19 2.26
N PRO A 112 1.68 -15.59 1.52
CA PRO A 112 3.03 -16.14 1.37
C PRO A 112 3.70 -16.19 2.74
N MET A 113 3.52 -17.32 3.38
CA MET A 113 4.02 -17.68 4.69
C MET A 113 4.40 -19.14 4.47
N ASN A 114 5.66 -19.36 4.11
CA ASN A 114 6.21 -20.70 3.87
C ASN A 114 6.27 -21.41 5.23
N ALA A 115 5.11 -21.82 5.74
CA ALA A 115 4.99 -22.63 6.93
C ALA A 115 5.42 -24.04 6.52
N SER A 116 6.72 -24.32 6.67
CA SER A 116 7.26 -25.68 6.64
C SER A 116 6.48 -26.51 7.66
N LYS A 117 5.49 -27.26 7.18
CA LYS A 117 4.60 -28.08 7.97
C LYS A 117 5.36 -29.36 8.37
N TYR A 118 6.31 -29.23 9.30
CA TYR A 118 6.76 -30.38 10.09
C TYR A 118 5.73 -30.61 11.19
N LEU A 119 4.75 -31.46 10.90
CA LEU A 119 3.95 -32.11 11.94
C LEU A 119 4.81 -33.22 12.54
N THR A 120 5.05 -33.14 13.85
CA THR A 120 5.31 -34.31 14.70
C THR A 120 4.22 -34.34 15.76
#